data_AF-A0A2V5K8Z2-F1
#
_entry.id   AF-A0A2V5K8Z2-F1
#
_cell.length_a   1.000
_cell.length_b   1.000
_cell.length_c   1.000
_cell.angle_alpha   90.00
_cell.angle_beta   90.00
_cell.angle_gamma   90.00
#
_symmetry.space_group_name_H-M   'P 1'
#
loop_
_entity.id
_entity.type
_entity.pdbx_description
1 polymer ?
#
loop_
_entity_poly.entity_id
_entity_poly.type
_entity_poly.pdbx_seq_one_letter_code
_entity_poly.pdbx_strand_id
1 'polypeptide(L)'
;MKRLIGASRRFVGSDTGSFTLESSLVYPTIAVMIVSIVFMSLFVYGRAGLYHTAATVAERSAFTWDNSGKDWVTGDVTPSRNDGLYWRTGSDGLGGLFSFGSAGGVSKVGLPIADAEASSGTEAGPEGKLAKAAHELPDSLEGELTYRHGLIDREVTARLGQDGLLPFLAKRWTSSRMEAEVRSVVTEPVELIRNVDFVRTFVVRVKDLIAKPKAEQQLPAAAEPPRKLAFAKAEEAATYIRGVTGGVKKRVSTPSNRDRMLDALDSDGLMHEVKLGYTAKSKDVEAQIAKDLELLQNGTEVKGVVWHFFRKEKDGKIGPSKPLRQALEKRGIIVVIHS
;
A
#
# COMPACT_ATOMS: atom_id res chain seq x y z
N MET A 1 78.54 35.66 -35.38
CA MET A 1 77.66 34.50 -35.08
C MET A 1 77.83 33.86 -33.68
N LYS A 2 78.82 34.22 -32.83
CA LYS A 2 79.01 33.56 -31.51
C LYS A 2 78.34 34.20 -30.28
N ARG A 3 77.63 35.33 -30.42
CA ARG A 3 77.04 36.06 -29.27
C ARG A 3 75.57 35.75 -28.96
N LEU A 4 74.85 35.07 -29.85
CA LEU A 4 73.40 34.78 -29.67
C LEU A 4 73.10 33.44 -28.98
N ILE A 5 74.07 32.53 -28.89
CA ILE A 5 73.88 31.17 -28.33
C ILE A 5 74.13 31.13 -26.81
N GLY A 6 74.82 32.15 -26.25
CA GLY A 6 75.10 32.23 -24.80
C GLY A 6 73.96 32.80 -23.96
N ALA A 7 73.03 33.55 -24.57
CA ALA A 7 71.93 34.20 -23.85
C ALA A 7 70.78 33.22 -23.53
N SER A 8 70.48 32.28 -24.43
CA SER A 8 69.42 31.27 -24.24
C SER A 8 69.79 30.23 -23.17
N ARG A 9 71.08 29.91 -23.00
CA ARG A 9 71.55 28.97 -21.97
C ARG A 9 71.57 29.56 -20.56
N ARG A 10 71.54 30.90 -20.43
CA ARG A 10 71.41 31.60 -19.14
C ARG A 10 69.96 31.70 -18.65
N PHE A 11 68.98 31.54 -19.53
CA PHE A 11 67.55 31.57 -19.20
C PHE A 11 67.03 30.24 -18.66
N VAL A 12 67.74 29.13 -18.94
CA VAL A 12 67.37 27.77 -18.52
C VAL A 12 68.01 27.38 -17.17
N GLY A 13 68.93 28.20 -16.63
CA GLY A 13 69.63 27.96 -15.36
C GLY A 13 69.49 29.10 -14.34
N SER A 14 68.44 29.92 -14.44
CA SER A 14 68.19 31.02 -13.52
C SER A 14 67.03 30.71 -12.56
N ASP A 15 67.35 30.44 -11.29
CA ASP A 15 66.38 30.12 -10.21
C ASP A 15 65.44 31.28 -9.85
N THR A 16 65.74 32.50 -10.31
CA THR A 16 64.98 33.72 -10.01
C THR A 16 63.60 33.78 -10.68
N GLY A 17 63.41 33.09 -11.81
CA GLY A 17 62.10 32.96 -12.47
C GLY A 17 61.26 31.78 -11.95
N SER A 18 61.93 30.78 -11.35
CA SER A 18 61.29 29.58 -10.80
C SER A 18 60.37 29.92 -9.63
N PHE A 19 60.81 30.79 -8.73
CA PHE A 19 60.04 31.18 -7.53
C PHE A 19 58.70 31.84 -7.88
N THR A 20 58.66 32.69 -8.92
CA THR A 20 57.43 33.37 -9.36
C THR A 20 56.49 32.39 -10.06
N LEU A 21 57.02 31.47 -10.88
CA LEU A 21 56.24 30.42 -11.54
C LEU A 21 55.65 29.43 -10.54
N GLU A 22 56.46 28.98 -9.58
CA GLU A 22 56.05 28.09 -8.50
C GLU A 22 54.97 28.76 -7.63
N SER A 23 55.16 30.02 -7.24
CA SER A 23 54.14 30.79 -6.49
C SER A 23 52.85 30.99 -7.29
N SER A 24 52.94 31.21 -8.60
CA SER A 24 51.78 31.40 -9.49
C SER A 24 50.97 30.13 -9.71
N LEU A 25 51.56 28.94 -9.48
CA LEU A 25 50.87 27.66 -9.58
C LEU A 25 50.38 27.16 -8.21
N VAL A 26 51.16 27.40 -7.15
CA VAL A 26 50.85 26.95 -5.79
C VAL A 26 49.61 27.65 -5.24
N TYR A 27 49.50 28.98 -5.37
CA TYR A 27 48.34 29.72 -4.86
C TYR A 27 46.99 29.27 -5.46
N PRO A 28 46.81 29.19 -6.80
CA PRO A 28 45.56 28.69 -7.36
C PRO A 28 45.31 27.21 -7.03
N THR A 29 46.36 26.38 -6.91
CA THR A 29 46.20 24.98 -6.50
C THR A 29 45.66 24.87 -5.08
N ILE A 30 46.20 25.65 -4.14
CA ILE A 30 45.71 25.71 -2.76
C ILE A 30 44.27 26.24 -2.73
N ALA A 31 43.97 27.29 -3.50
CA ALA A 31 42.62 27.84 -3.60
C ALA A 31 41.60 26.79 -4.11
N VAL A 32 41.96 26.04 -5.17
CA VAL A 32 41.12 24.95 -5.70
C VAL A 32 40.97 23.82 -4.67
N MET A 33 42.02 23.45 -3.93
CA MET A 33 41.92 22.47 -2.85
C MET A 33 40.96 22.92 -1.75
N ILE A 34 41.07 24.16 -1.27
CA ILE A 34 40.18 24.70 -0.24
C ILE A 34 38.73 24.71 -0.74
N VAL A 35 38.49 25.23 -1.95
CA VAL A 35 37.14 25.24 -2.56
C VAL A 35 36.59 23.82 -2.71
N SER A 36 37.42 22.85 -3.09
CA SER A 36 37.01 21.44 -3.21
C SER A 36 36.64 20.83 -1.87
N ILE A 37 37.40 21.12 -0.81
CA ILE A 37 37.10 20.64 0.56
C ILE A 37 35.81 21.27 1.07
N VAL A 38 35.60 22.57 0.88
CA VAL A 38 34.37 23.26 1.25
C VAL A 38 33.17 22.71 0.47
N PHE A 39 33.34 22.42 -0.81
CA PHE A 39 32.28 21.83 -1.62
C PHE A 39 31.94 20.40 -1.15
N MET A 40 32.95 19.59 -0.87
CA MET A 40 32.78 18.24 -0.32
C MET A 40 32.05 18.28 1.02
N SER A 41 32.41 19.20 1.92
CA SER A 41 31.75 19.29 3.23
C SER A 41 30.29 19.73 3.12
N LEU A 42 29.98 20.69 2.24
CA LEU A 42 28.60 21.09 1.95
C LEU A 42 27.78 19.94 1.33
N PHE A 43 28.37 19.17 0.44
CA PHE A 43 27.72 18.01 -0.17
C PHE A 43 27.41 16.92 0.87
N VAL A 44 28.38 16.59 1.73
CA VAL A 44 28.18 15.62 2.81
C VAL A 44 27.13 16.11 3.80
N TYR A 45 27.13 17.40 4.14
CA TYR A 45 26.12 18.00 5.01
C TYR A 45 24.71 17.90 4.41
N GLY A 46 24.54 18.26 3.13
CA GLY A 46 23.26 18.15 2.44
C GLY A 46 22.74 16.71 2.40
N ARG A 47 23.62 15.74 2.09
CA ARG A 47 23.26 14.32 2.07
C ARG A 47 22.89 13.79 3.46
N ALA A 48 23.59 14.21 4.51
CA ALA A 48 23.28 13.82 5.88
C ALA A 48 21.92 14.40 6.34
N GLY A 49 21.61 15.65 5.98
CA GLY A 49 20.31 16.26 6.26
C GLY A 49 19.16 15.55 5.53
N LEU A 50 19.38 15.17 4.27
CA LEU A 50 18.41 14.39 3.50
C LEU A 50 18.18 13.00 4.12
N TYR A 51 19.24 12.33 4.57
CA TYR A 51 19.15 11.05 5.27
C TYR A 51 18.39 11.16 6.60
N HIS A 52 18.68 12.19 7.41
CA HIS A 52 17.95 12.43 8.66
C HIS A 52 16.45 12.66 8.42
N THR A 53 16.11 13.41 7.36
CA THR A 53 14.72 13.66 6.97
C THR A 53 14.04 12.35 6.53
N ALA A 54 14.69 11.56 5.69
CA ALA A 54 14.18 10.26 5.26
C ALA A 54 13.99 9.29 6.44
N ALA A 55 14.94 9.28 7.40
CA ALA A 55 14.84 8.47 8.60
C ALA A 55 13.66 8.89 9.48
N THR A 56 13.52 10.18 9.77
CA THR A 56 12.41 10.72 10.56
C THR A 56 11.07 10.36 9.94
N VAL A 57 10.95 10.47 8.61
CA VAL A 57 9.71 10.15 7.89
C VAL A 57 9.41 8.66 7.93
N ALA A 58 10.39 7.80 7.65
CA ALA A 58 10.22 6.36 7.71
C ALA A 58 9.83 5.89 9.12
N GLU A 59 10.53 6.39 10.15
CA GLU A 59 10.29 6.04 11.56
C GLU A 59 8.93 6.51 12.06
N ARG A 60 8.57 7.79 11.84
CA ARG A 60 7.27 8.33 12.26
C ARG A 60 6.12 7.64 11.55
N SER A 61 6.25 7.43 10.24
CA SER A 61 5.23 6.73 9.46
C SER A 61 5.05 5.28 9.94
N ALA A 62 6.14 4.59 10.28
CA ALA A 62 6.08 3.25 10.84
C ALA A 62 5.47 3.23 12.26
N PHE A 63 5.73 4.25 13.07
CA PHE A 63 5.21 4.39 14.43
C PHE A 63 3.71 4.70 14.46
N THR A 64 3.22 5.57 13.57
CA THR A 64 1.79 5.94 13.51
C THR A 64 0.96 4.98 12.66
N TRP A 65 1.56 3.91 12.14
CA TRP A 65 0.91 3.02 11.19
C TRP A 65 -0.31 2.29 11.77
N ASP A 66 -0.35 2.07 13.08
CA ASP A 66 -1.40 1.37 13.80
C ASP A 66 -2.77 2.09 13.79
N ASN A 67 -2.80 3.40 13.54
CA ASN A 67 -4.04 4.18 13.46
C ASN A 67 -3.88 5.44 12.58
N SER A 68 -4.65 5.57 11.51
CA SER A 68 -4.62 6.76 10.62
C SER A 68 -4.97 8.07 11.33
N GLY A 69 -5.72 8.00 12.44
CA GLY A 69 -6.13 9.15 13.23
C GLY A 69 -5.03 9.72 14.12
N LYS A 70 -3.89 9.04 14.30
CA LYS A 70 -2.76 9.56 15.08
C LYS A 70 -2.13 10.77 14.42
N ASP A 71 -1.79 11.79 15.18
CA ASP A 71 -0.97 12.88 14.64
C ASP A 71 0.40 12.36 14.20
N TRP A 72 0.87 12.79 13.04
CA TRP A 72 2.13 12.31 12.45
C TRP A 72 3.36 12.84 13.20
N VAL A 73 3.29 14.08 13.70
CA VAL A 73 4.42 14.72 14.40
C VAL A 73 4.51 14.24 15.84
N THR A 74 3.40 14.29 16.58
CA THR A 74 3.38 14.00 18.03
C THR A 74 3.07 12.54 18.36
N GLY A 75 2.37 11.83 17.48
CA GLY A 75 1.85 10.48 17.76
C GLY A 75 0.58 10.46 18.61
N ASP A 76 -0.01 11.63 18.93
CA ASP A 76 -1.20 11.73 19.77
C ASP A 76 -2.41 11.07 19.14
N VAL A 77 -3.19 10.35 19.96
CA VAL A 77 -4.40 9.64 19.53
C VAL A 77 -5.62 10.48 19.89
N THR A 78 -6.43 10.84 18.89
CA THR A 78 -7.74 11.46 19.14
C THR A 78 -8.80 10.36 19.34
N PRO A 79 -9.48 10.26 20.50
CA PRO A 79 -10.37 9.14 20.82
C PRO A 79 -11.52 8.90 19.83
N SER A 80 -11.93 9.94 19.10
CA SER A 80 -13.04 9.89 18.14
C SER A 80 -12.63 9.53 16.71
N ARG A 81 -11.32 9.43 16.40
CA ARG A 81 -10.82 9.17 15.04
C ARG A 81 -9.96 7.91 15.06
N ASN A 82 -10.61 6.75 14.95
CA ASN A 82 -9.95 5.45 14.89
C ASN A 82 -10.26 4.75 13.58
N ASP A 83 -9.30 3.97 13.09
CA ASP A 83 -9.52 3.05 11.98
C ASP A 83 -10.56 1.98 12.35
N GLY A 84 -11.43 1.62 11.41
CA GLY A 84 -12.48 0.62 11.64
C GLY A 84 -11.93 -0.78 11.89
N LEU A 85 -12.55 -1.59 12.76
CA LEU A 85 -12.02 -2.86 13.31
C LEU A 85 -11.32 -3.80 12.31
N TYR A 86 -11.79 -3.86 11.06
CA TYR A 86 -11.29 -4.79 10.03
C TYR A 86 -10.34 -4.14 9.02
N TRP A 87 -9.87 -2.92 9.26
CA TRP A 87 -8.97 -2.20 8.35
C TRP A 87 -7.69 -3.01 8.07
N ARG A 88 -7.15 -3.71 9.07
CA ARG A 88 -5.96 -4.58 8.91
C ARG A 88 -6.18 -5.73 7.93
N THR A 89 -7.40 -6.27 7.89
CA THR A 89 -7.78 -7.37 6.99
C THR A 89 -8.11 -6.87 5.59
N GLY A 90 -8.79 -5.73 5.50
CA GLY A 90 -9.32 -5.16 4.26
C GLY A 90 -8.37 -4.20 3.56
N SER A 91 -8.05 -3.06 4.20
CA SER A 91 -7.28 -1.96 3.59
C SER A 91 -5.77 -2.17 3.68
N ASP A 92 -5.26 -2.71 4.78
CA ASP A 92 -3.84 -3.12 4.93
C ASP A 92 -3.58 -4.52 4.33
N GLY A 93 -4.66 -5.28 4.11
CA GLY A 93 -4.75 -6.43 3.23
C GLY A 93 -4.09 -7.72 3.71
N LEU A 94 -4.91 -8.75 4.01
CA LEU A 94 -4.46 -10.16 4.02
C LEU A 94 -3.88 -10.60 2.66
N GLY A 95 -4.24 -9.90 1.58
CA GLY A 95 -3.74 -10.19 0.23
C GLY A 95 -2.22 -10.07 0.10
N GLY A 96 -1.57 -9.19 0.88
CA GLY A 96 -0.11 -9.09 0.92
C GLY A 96 0.55 -10.35 1.49
N LEU A 97 -0.04 -10.95 2.54
CA LEU A 97 0.45 -12.19 3.17
C LEU A 97 0.39 -13.41 2.23
N PHE A 98 -0.61 -13.46 1.34
CA PHE A 98 -0.81 -14.59 0.42
C PHE A 98 -0.36 -14.31 -1.02
N SER A 99 0.25 -13.15 -1.30
CA SER A 99 0.77 -12.80 -2.63
C SER A 99 2.11 -13.51 -2.91
N PHE A 100 2.10 -14.84 -2.94
CA PHE A 100 3.26 -15.64 -3.33
C PHE A 100 3.49 -15.49 -4.84
N GLY A 101 4.42 -14.60 -5.23
CA GLY A 101 4.84 -14.43 -6.63
C GLY A 101 4.17 -13.31 -7.43
N SER A 102 3.38 -12.42 -6.79
CA SER A 102 2.87 -11.20 -7.44
C SER A 102 3.22 -9.96 -6.60
N ALA A 103 3.29 -8.78 -7.22
CA ALA A 103 3.56 -7.49 -6.56
C ALA A 103 2.41 -6.99 -5.64
N GLY A 104 1.62 -7.90 -5.08
CA GLY A 104 0.58 -7.60 -4.10
C GLY A 104 1.18 -7.25 -2.73
N GLY A 105 0.59 -6.29 -2.04
CA GLY A 105 1.04 -5.84 -0.72
C GLY A 105 2.04 -4.67 -0.74
N VAL A 106 2.24 -4.02 -1.88
CA VAL A 106 3.06 -2.80 -1.98
C VAL A 106 2.16 -1.60 -2.29
N SER A 107 2.15 -0.61 -1.41
CA SER A 107 1.49 0.68 -1.63
C SER A 107 2.54 1.78 -1.79
N LYS A 108 2.32 2.69 -2.73
CA LYS A 108 3.30 3.73 -3.09
C LYS A 108 2.63 5.10 -3.19
N VAL A 109 3.36 6.12 -2.77
CA VAL A 109 3.00 7.54 -2.92
C VAL A 109 4.20 8.28 -3.47
N GLY A 110 4.02 9.04 -4.56
CA GLY A 110 5.04 9.87 -5.17
C GLY A 110 5.15 11.24 -4.50
N LEU A 111 6.33 11.83 -4.54
CA LEU A 111 6.63 13.17 -4.02
C LEU A 111 7.12 14.09 -5.17
N PRO A 112 6.72 15.37 -5.20
CA PRO A 112 5.78 16.03 -4.29
C PRO A 112 4.32 15.59 -4.55
N ILE A 113 3.50 15.56 -3.50
CA ILE A 113 2.09 15.15 -3.63
C ILE A 113 1.28 16.33 -4.19
N ALA A 114 0.55 16.12 -5.28
CA ALA A 114 -0.42 17.11 -5.74
C ALA A 114 -1.66 17.03 -4.84
N ASP A 115 -2.22 18.17 -4.41
CA ASP A 115 -3.41 18.25 -3.54
C ASP A 115 -4.60 17.39 -4.01
N ALA A 116 -4.68 17.12 -5.32
CA ALA A 116 -5.71 16.28 -5.92
C ALA A 116 -5.53 14.76 -5.64
N GLU A 117 -4.30 14.25 -5.51
CA GLU A 117 -4.03 12.83 -5.30
C GLU A 117 -4.31 12.36 -3.87
N ALA A 118 -4.23 13.29 -2.90
CA ALA A 118 -4.48 13.08 -1.47
C ALA A 118 -5.92 12.60 -1.15
N SER A 119 -6.88 12.88 -2.04
CA SER A 119 -8.30 12.57 -1.83
C SER A 119 -8.78 11.25 -2.46
N SER A 120 -7.90 10.55 -3.20
CA SER A 120 -8.29 9.38 -4.00
C SER A 120 -8.26 8.04 -3.25
N GLY A 121 -7.51 7.97 -2.15
CA GLY A 121 -7.42 6.84 -1.23
C GLY A 121 -8.33 7.01 -0.01
N THR A 122 -8.88 5.90 0.51
CA THR A 122 -9.56 5.91 1.81
C THR A 122 -8.54 6.38 2.87
N GLU A 123 -8.88 7.39 3.70
CA GLU A 123 -7.96 7.94 4.73
C GLU A 123 -7.33 6.85 5.62
N ALA A 124 -8.07 5.75 5.86
CA ALA A 124 -7.64 4.60 6.66
C ALA A 124 -6.78 3.55 5.91
N GLY A 125 -6.51 3.74 4.62
CA GLY A 125 -5.72 2.82 3.80
C GLY A 125 -4.21 3.12 3.83
N PRO A 126 -3.35 2.17 3.40
CA PRO A 126 -1.91 2.37 3.32
C PRO A 126 -1.51 3.60 2.49
N GLU A 127 -2.16 3.85 1.35
CA GLU A 127 -1.87 5.06 0.55
C GLU A 127 -2.25 6.35 1.31
N GLY A 128 -3.36 6.36 2.04
CA GLY A 128 -3.79 7.51 2.84
C GLY A 128 -2.83 7.81 4.00
N LYS A 129 -2.33 6.76 4.65
CA LYS A 129 -1.32 6.87 5.72
C LYS A 129 0.01 7.42 5.19
N LEU A 130 0.46 6.95 4.02
CA LEU A 130 1.65 7.47 3.36
C LEU A 130 1.47 8.90 2.84
N ALA A 131 0.29 9.23 2.31
CA ALA A 131 -0.03 10.59 1.84
C ALA A 131 0.01 11.61 2.98
N LYS A 132 -0.43 11.23 4.19
CA LYS A 132 -0.31 12.08 5.39
C LYS A 132 1.15 12.41 5.71
N ALA A 133 2.03 11.41 5.64
CA ALA A 133 3.47 11.64 5.84
C ALA A 133 4.08 12.48 4.71
N ALA A 134 3.59 12.34 3.48
CA ALA A 134 4.02 13.15 2.34
C ALA A 134 3.65 14.64 2.47
N HIS A 135 2.50 14.96 3.07
CA HIS A 135 2.07 16.35 3.29
C HIS A 135 2.96 17.13 4.28
N GLU A 136 3.66 16.42 5.17
CA GLU A 136 4.57 17.02 6.15
C GLU A 136 5.97 17.28 5.56
N LEU A 137 6.20 16.82 4.32
CA LEU A 137 7.46 17.03 3.62
C LEU A 137 7.45 18.33 2.80
N PRO A 138 8.57 19.06 2.73
CA PRO A 138 8.71 20.20 1.83
C PRO A 138 8.57 19.82 0.35
N ASP A 139 7.88 20.65 -0.44
CA ASP A 139 7.69 20.48 -1.90
C ASP A 139 8.99 20.41 -2.71
N SER A 140 10.10 20.85 -2.12
CA SER A 140 11.44 20.80 -2.76
C SER A 140 12.03 19.39 -2.82
N LEU A 141 11.41 18.41 -2.15
CA LEU A 141 11.88 17.03 -2.11
C LEU A 141 11.11 16.19 -3.15
N GLU A 142 11.86 15.46 -3.96
CA GLU A 142 11.33 14.49 -4.91
C GLU A 142 11.50 13.07 -4.37
N GLY A 143 10.69 12.11 -4.86
CA GLY A 143 10.93 10.70 -4.55
C GLY A 143 9.67 9.87 -4.36
N GLU A 144 9.78 8.81 -3.55
CA GLU A 144 8.66 7.91 -3.27
C GLU A 144 8.65 7.45 -1.80
N LEU A 145 7.46 7.40 -1.22
CA LEU A 145 7.18 6.67 0.01
C LEU A 145 6.53 5.34 -0.36
N THR A 146 7.09 4.24 0.13
CA THR A 146 6.61 2.89 -0.16
C THR A 146 6.32 2.16 1.13
N TYR A 147 5.18 1.50 1.19
CA TYR A 147 4.84 0.54 2.22
C TYR A 147 4.83 -0.86 1.62
N ARG A 148 5.46 -1.82 2.29
CA ARG A 148 5.47 -3.24 1.92
C ARG A 148 4.96 -4.08 3.06
N HIS A 149 3.92 -4.86 2.80
CA HIS A 149 3.35 -5.86 3.70
C HIS A 149 3.89 -7.25 3.34
N GLY A 150 4.97 -7.67 3.99
CA GLY A 150 5.51 -9.02 3.88
C GLY A 150 4.83 -10.02 4.83
N LEU A 151 5.16 -11.31 4.68
CA LEU A 151 4.63 -12.37 5.55
C LEU A 151 5.17 -12.27 7.00
N ILE A 152 6.38 -11.74 7.16
CA ILE A 152 7.12 -11.71 8.42
C ILE A 152 7.22 -10.27 8.94
N ASP A 153 7.54 -9.33 8.05
CA ASP A 153 7.80 -7.94 8.37
C ASP A 153 6.93 -7.00 7.52
N ARG A 154 6.58 -5.86 8.12
CA ARG A 154 5.93 -4.74 7.47
C ARG A 154 6.90 -3.58 7.51
N GLU A 155 7.20 -3.00 6.36
CA GLU A 155 8.21 -1.94 6.25
C GLU A 155 7.66 -0.71 5.54
N VAL A 156 8.11 0.45 6.03
CA VAL A 156 7.96 1.74 5.36
C VAL A 156 9.33 2.16 4.85
N THR A 157 9.43 2.40 3.55
CA THR A 157 10.64 2.88 2.87
C THR A 157 10.41 4.31 2.41
N ALA A 158 11.29 5.22 2.83
CA ALA A 158 11.34 6.58 2.34
C ALA A 158 12.53 6.76 1.40
N ARG A 159 12.25 7.07 0.13
CA ARG A 159 13.24 7.46 -0.86
C ARG A 159 13.08 8.92 -1.17
N LEU A 160 14.03 9.73 -0.74
CA LEU A 160 14.02 11.18 -0.94
C LEU A 160 15.20 11.58 -1.83
N GLY A 161 14.93 12.50 -2.74
CA GLY A 161 15.86 13.10 -3.68
C GLY A 161 15.75 14.61 -3.60
N GLN A 162 16.89 15.29 -3.69
CA GLN A 162 16.94 16.74 -3.78
C GLN A 162 18.00 17.14 -4.80
N ASP A 163 17.64 18.09 -5.67
CA ASP A 163 18.61 18.71 -6.56
C ASP A 163 19.62 19.56 -5.76
N GLY A 164 20.88 19.48 -6.15
CA GLY A 164 21.98 20.11 -5.43
C GLY A 164 21.82 21.63 -5.28
N LEU A 165 22.23 22.14 -4.11
CA LEU A 165 22.11 23.55 -3.68
C LEU A 165 22.82 24.60 -4.57
N LEU A 166 23.63 24.20 -5.56
CA LEU A 166 24.54 25.10 -6.28
C LEU A 166 24.22 25.18 -7.79
N PRO A 167 23.27 26.05 -8.21
CA PRO A 167 22.80 26.14 -9.59
C PRO A 167 23.90 26.55 -10.59
N PHE A 168 24.96 27.23 -10.15
CA PHE A 168 26.03 27.73 -11.02
C PHE A 168 27.08 26.66 -11.39
N LEU A 169 27.27 25.63 -10.55
CA LEU A 169 28.17 24.51 -10.83
C LEU A 169 27.44 23.32 -11.47
N ALA A 170 26.14 23.18 -11.18
CA ALA A 170 25.30 22.08 -11.64
C ALA A 170 25.26 21.95 -13.18
N LYS A 171 25.29 23.06 -13.92
CA LYS A 171 25.24 23.05 -15.40
C LYS A 171 26.50 22.51 -16.09
N ARG A 172 27.66 22.52 -15.43
CA ARG A 172 28.96 22.27 -16.10
C ARG A 172 29.65 21.00 -15.62
N TRP A 173 29.45 20.58 -14.37
CA TRP A 173 30.29 19.57 -13.75
C TRP A 173 29.56 18.47 -12.99
N THR A 174 28.32 18.69 -12.55
CA THR A 174 27.64 17.69 -11.72
C THR A 174 26.13 17.85 -11.78
N SER A 175 25.43 16.88 -12.37
CA SER A 175 24.04 16.58 -12.01
C SER A 175 24.02 15.98 -10.61
N SER A 176 24.45 16.76 -9.61
CA SER A 176 24.58 16.35 -8.21
C SER A 176 23.21 16.28 -7.57
N ARG A 177 22.41 15.31 -8.01
CA ARG A 177 21.20 14.87 -7.34
C ARG A 177 21.64 14.09 -6.11
N MET A 178 21.20 14.55 -4.94
CA MET A 178 21.42 13.84 -3.68
C MET A 178 20.23 12.93 -3.46
N GLU A 179 20.49 11.67 -3.14
CA GLU A 179 19.45 10.69 -2.83
C GLU A 179 19.73 10.02 -1.48
N ALA A 180 18.67 9.76 -0.74
CA ALA A 180 18.69 9.00 0.49
C ALA A 180 17.53 7.99 0.50
N GLU A 181 17.84 6.75 0.86
CA GLU A 181 16.85 5.69 1.11
C GLU A 181 16.99 5.25 2.57
N VAL A 182 15.87 5.26 3.29
CA VAL A 182 15.79 4.74 4.66
C VAL A 182 14.57 3.84 4.78
N ARG A 183 14.73 2.74 5.53
CA ARG A 183 13.66 1.78 5.80
C ARG A 183 13.43 1.68 7.30
N SER A 184 12.17 1.63 7.69
CA SER A 184 11.75 1.40 9.07
C SER A 184 10.69 0.31 9.14
N VAL A 185 10.76 -0.51 10.19
CA VAL A 185 9.85 -1.65 10.39
C VAL A 185 8.68 -1.20 11.26
N VAL A 186 7.46 -1.49 10.80
CA VAL A 186 6.23 -1.27 11.56
C VAL A 186 6.21 -2.25 12.74
N THR A 187 6.38 -1.73 13.94
CA THR A 187 6.47 -2.55 15.15
C THR A 187 5.12 -2.60 15.86
N GLU A 188 4.34 -3.64 15.57
CA GLU A 188 3.07 -3.94 16.26
C GLU A 188 3.15 -5.32 16.95
N PRO A 189 3.75 -5.42 18.15
CA PRO A 189 4.03 -6.72 18.78
C PRO A 189 2.76 -7.54 19.06
N VAL A 190 1.66 -6.87 19.38
CA VAL A 190 0.37 -7.52 19.64
C VAL A 190 -0.20 -8.16 18.36
N GLU A 191 -0.11 -7.47 17.22
CA GLU A 191 -0.55 -8.00 15.92
C GLU A 191 0.36 -9.15 15.45
N LEU A 192 1.66 -9.08 15.73
CA LEU A 192 2.59 -10.19 15.44
C LEU A 192 2.18 -11.45 16.20
N ILE A 193 1.91 -11.35 17.51
CA ILE A 193 1.46 -12.50 18.32
C ILE A 193 0.13 -13.04 17.79
N ARG A 194 -0.83 -12.16 17.46
CA ARG A 194 -2.13 -12.57 16.91
C ARG A 194 -1.99 -13.30 15.57
N ASN A 195 -1.14 -12.79 14.67
CA ASN A 195 -0.90 -13.40 13.37
C ASN A 195 -0.19 -14.76 13.50
N VAL A 196 0.80 -14.86 14.37
CA VAL A 196 1.51 -16.12 14.64
C VAL A 196 0.57 -17.15 15.27
N ASP A 197 -0.28 -16.74 16.23
CA ASP A 197 -1.26 -17.64 16.85
C ASP A 197 -2.37 -18.06 15.86
N PHE A 198 -2.83 -17.13 15.02
CA PHE A 198 -3.76 -17.42 13.93
C PHE A 198 -3.17 -18.46 12.98
N VAL A 199 -1.96 -18.22 12.46
CA VAL A 199 -1.29 -19.16 11.55
C VAL A 199 -1.08 -20.50 12.26
N ARG A 200 -0.58 -20.53 13.49
CA ARG A 200 -0.38 -21.76 14.26
C ARG A 200 -1.67 -22.55 14.43
N THR A 201 -2.75 -21.89 14.84
CA THR A 201 -4.05 -22.54 15.12
C THR A 201 -4.73 -23.01 13.83
N PHE A 202 -4.74 -22.17 12.80
CA PHE A 202 -5.41 -22.49 11.53
C PHE A 202 -4.60 -23.46 10.68
N VAL A 203 -3.26 -23.43 10.69
CA VAL A 203 -2.45 -24.41 9.94
C VAL A 203 -2.70 -25.83 10.43
N VAL A 204 -2.84 -26.06 11.74
CA VAL A 204 -3.20 -27.39 12.28
C VAL A 204 -4.59 -27.78 11.81
N ARG A 205 -5.57 -26.88 11.89
CA ARG A 205 -6.95 -27.17 11.47
C ARG A 205 -7.08 -27.39 9.97
N VAL A 206 -6.39 -26.61 9.14
CA VAL A 206 -6.34 -26.76 7.68
C VAL A 206 -5.64 -28.06 7.33
N LYS A 207 -4.52 -28.38 8.00
CA LYS A 207 -3.85 -29.68 7.84
C LYS A 207 -4.78 -30.82 8.24
N ASP A 208 -5.54 -30.72 9.32
CA ASP A 208 -6.48 -31.76 9.75
C ASP A 208 -7.68 -31.90 8.81
N LEU A 209 -8.10 -30.82 8.16
CA LEU A 209 -9.14 -30.83 7.13
C LEU A 209 -8.63 -31.43 5.81
N ILE A 210 -7.36 -31.19 5.46
CA ILE A 210 -6.71 -31.75 4.26
C ILE A 210 -6.26 -33.20 4.49
N ALA A 211 -5.79 -33.53 5.69
CA ALA A 211 -5.21 -34.82 6.06
C ALA A 211 -6.24 -35.82 6.60
N LYS A 212 -7.51 -35.44 6.75
CA LYS A 212 -8.61 -36.39 6.97
C LYS A 212 -9.19 -36.80 5.60
N PRO A 213 -8.86 -37.99 5.06
CA PRO A 213 -9.72 -38.65 4.08
C PRO A 213 -11.08 -39.07 4.68
N LYS A 214 -11.27 -38.85 5.99
CA LYS A 214 -12.47 -39.20 6.75
C LYS A 214 -13.67 -38.25 6.54
N ALA A 215 -13.56 -37.26 5.66
CA ALA A 215 -14.73 -36.53 5.17
C ALA A 215 -15.62 -37.44 4.28
N GLU A 216 -15.04 -38.44 3.61
CA GLU A 216 -15.78 -39.37 2.74
C GLU A 216 -16.62 -40.41 3.50
N GLN A 217 -16.26 -40.77 4.74
CA GLN A 217 -16.96 -41.79 5.53
C GLN A 217 -18.17 -41.27 6.33
N GLN A 218 -18.35 -39.95 6.41
CA GLN A 218 -19.51 -39.32 7.08
C GLN A 218 -20.50 -38.68 6.09
N LEU A 219 -20.18 -38.68 4.80
CA LEU A 219 -21.09 -38.28 3.74
C LEU A 219 -21.84 -39.54 3.24
N PRO A 220 -23.19 -39.52 3.15
CA PRO A 220 -23.93 -40.62 2.55
C PRO A 220 -23.43 -40.88 1.12
N ALA A 221 -23.44 -42.15 0.73
CA ALA A 221 -22.81 -42.68 -0.47
C ALA A 221 -23.09 -41.83 -1.74
N ALA A 222 -21.99 -41.43 -2.38
CA ALA A 222 -21.88 -40.94 -3.76
C ALA A 222 -22.88 -39.85 -4.17
N ALA A 223 -22.61 -38.60 -3.75
CA ALA A 223 -23.02 -37.47 -4.57
C ALA A 223 -22.13 -37.43 -5.82
N GLU A 224 -22.77 -37.40 -6.99
CA GLU A 224 -22.20 -37.21 -8.32
C GLU A 224 -21.08 -36.14 -8.35
N PRO A 225 -20.12 -36.21 -9.32
CA PRO A 225 -19.06 -35.20 -9.47
C PRO A 225 -19.64 -33.80 -9.32
N PRO A 226 -18.95 -32.84 -8.67
CA PRO A 226 -19.55 -31.58 -8.22
C PRO A 226 -20.29 -30.94 -9.38
N ARG A 227 -21.61 -31.05 -9.34
CA ARG A 227 -22.49 -30.56 -10.37
C ARG A 227 -22.25 -29.05 -10.38
N LYS A 228 -21.74 -28.52 -11.49
CA LYS A 228 -21.51 -27.06 -11.65
C LYS A 228 -22.75 -26.35 -11.13
N LEU A 229 -22.58 -25.52 -10.10
CA LEU A 229 -23.68 -24.85 -9.41
C LEU A 229 -24.29 -23.80 -10.35
N ALA A 230 -25.20 -24.27 -11.19
CA ALA A 230 -25.93 -23.48 -12.16
C ALA A 230 -27.42 -23.52 -11.80
N PHE A 231 -28.04 -22.35 -11.82
CA PHE A 231 -29.44 -22.19 -11.46
C PHE A 231 -30.20 -21.47 -12.57
N ALA A 232 -31.48 -21.79 -12.71
CA ALA A 232 -32.36 -21.11 -13.65
C ALA A 232 -32.88 -19.78 -13.06
N LYS A 233 -33.19 -19.78 -11.75
CA LYS A 233 -33.78 -18.64 -11.04
C LYS A 233 -32.97 -18.23 -9.82
N ALA A 234 -32.90 -16.92 -9.55
CA ALA A 234 -32.12 -16.39 -8.44
C ALA A 234 -32.62 -16.90 -7.07
N GLU A 235 -33.92 -17.15 -6.95
CA GLU A 235 -34.52 -17.69 -5.72
C GLU A 235 -34.05 -19.13 -5.42
N GLU A 236 -33.75 -19.93 -6.44
CA GLU A 236 -33.21 -21.30 -6.27
C GLU A 236 -31.81 -21.22 -5.68
N ALA A 237 -30.97 -20.34 -6.23
CA ALA A 237 -29.63 -20.08 -5.71
C ALA A 237 -29.66 -19.45 -4.30
N ALA A 238 -30.62 -18.58 -4.01
CA ALA A 238 -30.85 -18.04 -2.67
C ALA A 238 -31.28 -19.13 -1.67
N THR A 239 -32.13 -20.06 -2.10
CA THR A 239 -32.53 -21.22 -1.28
C THR A 239 -31.35 -22.13 -0.99
N TYR A 240 -30.49 -22.36 -1.98
CA TYR A 240 -29.23 -23.10 -1.79
C TYR A 240 -28.33 -22.41 -0.74
N ILE A 241 -28.11 -21.10 -0.86
CA ILE A 241 -27.30 -20.34 0.10
C ILE A 241 -27.91 -20.40 1.51
N ARG A 242 -29.23 -20.25 1.66
CA ARG A 242 -29.90 -20.42 2.95
C ARG A 242 -29.68 -21.80 3.55
N GLY A 243 -29.73 -22.85 2.73
CA GLY A 243 -29.45 -24.22 3.17
C GLY A 243 -28.01 -24.44 3.64
N VAL A 244 -27.04 -23.79 3.00
CA VAL A 244 -25.61 -23.91 3.34
C VAL A 244 -25.23 -23.07 4.56
N THR A 245 -25.80 -21.88 4.68
CA THR A 245 -25.45 -20.89 5.73
C THR A 245 -26.34 -21.00 6.97
N GLY A 246 -27.47 -21.70 6.87
CA GLY A 246 -28.52 -21.64 7.88
C GLY A 246 -29.25 -20.28 7.92
N GLY A 247 -28.99 -19.39 6.94
CA GLY A 247 -29.54 -18.05 6.91
C GLY A 247 -31.02 -18.00 6.53
N VAL A 248 -31.68 -16.92 6.95
CA VAL A 248 -33.11 -16.69 6.70
C VAL A 248 -33.33 -15.49 5.77
N LYS A 249 -34.34 -15.58 4.91
CA LYS A 249 -34.75 -14.45 4.07
C LYS A 249 -35.43 -13.43 4.98
N LYS A 250 -34.95 -12.18 4.97
CA LYS A 250 -35.43 -11.16 5.90
C LYS A 250 -35.64 -9.83 5.20
N ARG A 251 -36.71 -9.12 5.56
CA ARG A 251 -36.94 -7.74 5.16
C ARG A 251 -36.45 -6.82 6.27
N VAL A 252 -35.60 -5.87 5.91
CA VAL A 252 -35.08 -4.84 6.81
C VAL A 252 -35.31 -3.46 6.21
N SER A 253 -35.53 -2.46 7.06
CA SER A 253 -35.55 -1.06 6.64
C SER A 253 -34.16 -0.48 6.83
N THR A 254 -33.60 0.15 5.80
CA THR A 254 -32.32 0.84 5.95
C THR A 254 -32.50 2.13 6.78
N PRO A 255 -31.43 2.67 7.39
CA PRO A 255 -31.46 3.96 8.09
C PRO A 255 -32.12 5.10 7.29
N SER A 256 -31.99 5.09 5.96
CA SER A 256 -32.66 6.02 5.04
C SER A 256 -34.16 5.72 4.82
N ASN A 257 -34.76 4.87 5.64
CA ASN A 257 -36.14 4.35 5.56
C ASN A 257 -36.49 3.70 4.21
N ARG A 258 -35.53 2.98 3.62
CA ARG A 258 -35.73 2.24 2.37
C ARG A 258 -35.83 0.76 2.66
N ASP A 259 -36.85 0.10 2.11
CA ASP A 259 -36.96 -1.35 2.21
C ASP A 259 -35.81 -2.05 1.45
N ARG A 260 -35.23 -3.05 2.12
CA ARG A 260 -34.27 -3.99 1.55
C ARG A 260 -34.66 -5.41 1.94
N MET A 261 -34.84 -6.26 0.93
CA MET A 261 -34.98 -7.71 1.11
C MET A 261 -33.59 -8.34 1.07
N LEU A 262 -33.23 -9.09 2.11
CA LEU A 262 -31.99 -9.84 2.22
C LEU A 262 -32.26 -11.29 1.79
N ASP A 263 -31.44 -11.81 0.87
CA ASP A 263 -31.63 -13.18 0.35
C ASP A 263 -31.36 -14.25 1.40
N ALA A 264 -30.32 -14.04 2.22
CA ALA A 264 -30.09 -14.75 3.47
C ALA A 264 -29.36 -13.87 4.49
N LEU A 265 -29.79 -13.93 5.74
CA LEU A 265 -29.06 -13.40 6.90
C LEU A 265 -28.79 -14.58 7.85
N ASP A 266 -27.53 -14.88 8.11
CA ASP A 266 -27.13 -15.95 9.02
C ASP A 266 -27.15 -15.51 10.49
N SER A 267 -26.93 -16.46 11.40
CA SER A 267 -26.90 -16.20 12.85
C SER A 267 -25.72 -15.33 13.29
N ASP A 268 -24.66 -15.28 12.49
CA ASP A 268 -23.45 -14.51 12.78
C ASP A 268 -23.60 -13.04 12.36
N GLY A 269 -24.65 -12.70 11.60
CA GLY A 269 -24.95 -11.38 11.10
C GLY A 269 -24.31 -11.11 9.74
N LEU A 270 -23.91 -12.15 9.00
CA LEU A 270 -23.48 -12.04 7.61
C LEU A 270 -24.72 -12.06 6.70
N MET A 271 -24.87 -11.00 5.92
CA MET A 271 -25.84 -10.92 4.85
C MET A 271 -25.26 -11.53 3.58
N HIS A 272 -25.97 -12.47 2.99
CA HIS A 272 -25.66 -13.06 1.69
C HIS A 272 -26.63 -12.54 0.63
N GLU A 273 -26.12 -11.89 -0.41
CA GLU A 273 -26.84 -11.48 -1.61
C GLU A 273 -26.54 -12.45 -2.75
N VAL A 274 -27.53 -12.78 -3.56
CA VAL A 274 -27.38 -13.73 -4.67
C VAL A 274 -27.59 -13.07 -6.02
N LYS A 275 -26.63 -13.22 -6.93
CA LYS A 275 -26.69 -12.79 -8.33
C LYS A 275 -26.51 -13.98 -9.27
N LEU A 276 -27.31 -14.01 -10.34
CA LEU A 276 -27.19 -15.00 -11.40
C LEU A 276 -26.57 -14.40 -12.66
N GLY A 277 -25.62 -15.14 -13.23
CA GLY A 277 -25.04 -14.78 -14.51
C GLY A 277 -24.07 -13.62 -14.43
N TYR A 278 -23.80 -13.03 -15.59
CA TYR A 278 -22.98 -11.83 -15.67
C TYR A 278 -23.74 -10.61 -15.14
N THR A 279 -23.16 -9.91 -14.17
CA THR A 279 -23.76 -8.71 -13.57
C THR A 279 -22.90 -7.48 -13.84
N ALA A 280 -23.46 -6.51 -14.56
CA ALA A 280 -22.80 -5.23 -14.81
C ALA A 280 -23.02 -4.24 -13.67
N LYS A 281 -22.13 -3.26 -13.53
CA LYS A 281 -22.31 -2.12 -12.63
C LYS A 281 -23.37 -1.18 -13.22
N SER A 282 -24.63 -1.35 -12.82
CA SER A 282 -25.75 -0.49 -13.21
C SER A 282 -26.21 0.39 -12.04
N LYS A 283 -27.03 1.41 -12.33
CA LYS A 283 -27.61 2.30 -11.30
C LYS A 283 -28.39 1.51 -10.23
N ASP A 284 -29.10 0.46 -10.63
CA ASP A 284 -29.86 -0.38 -9.69
C ASP A 284 -28.95 -1.20 -8.78
N VAL A 285 -27.86 -1.74 -9.34
CA VAL A 285 -26.85 -2.48 -8.57
C VAL A 285 -26.12 -1.54 -7.61
N GLU A 286 -25.81 -0.32 -8.03
CA GLU A 286 -25.25 0.70 -7.15
C GLU A 286 -26.20 1.12 -6.03
N ALA A 287 -27.49 1.24 -6.30
CA ALA A 287 -28.49 1.53 -5.28
C ALA A 287 -28.60 0.38 -4.25
N GLN A 288 -28.43 -0.87 -4.67
CA GLN A 288 -28.37 -2.01 -3.76
C GLN A 288 -27.11 -1.98 -2.90
N ILE A 289 -25.95 -1.71 -3.50
CA ILE A 289 -24.69 -1.53 -2.76
C ILE A 289 -24.82 -0.44 -1.72
N ALA A 290 -25.41 0.72 -2.06
CA ALA A 290 -25.61 1.81 -1.11
C ALA A 290 -26.46 1.38 0.10
N LYS A 291 -27.56 0.64 -0.14
CA LYS A 291 -28.40 0.09 0.94
C LYS A 291 -27.64 -0.91 1.81
N ASP A 292 -26.88 -1.81 1.19
CA ASP A 292 -26.13 -2.84 1.90
C ASP A 292 -25.02 -2.21 2.77
N LEU A 293 -24.42 -1.10 2.32
CA LEU A 293 -23.47 -0.32 3.12
C LEU A 293 -24.12 0.43 4.29
N GLU A 294 -25.31 1.03 4.08
CA GLU A 294 -26.04 1.67 5.17
C GLU A 294 -26.35 0.65 6.29
N LEU A 295 -26.72 -0.58 5.91
CA LEU A 295 -26.95 -1.67 6.86
C LEU A 295 -25.67 -2.09 7.58
N LEU A 296 -24.56 -2.20 6.84
CA LEU A 296 -23.25 -2.56 7.38
C LEU A 296 -22.71 -1.50 8.36
N GLN A 297 -22.92 -0.21 8.06
CA GLN A 297 -22.48 0.91 8.90
C GLN A 297 -23.28 1.02 10.21
N ASN A 298 -24.57 0.68 10.19
CA ASN A 298 -25.42 0.70 11.38
C ASN A 298 -25.10 -0.47 12.34
N GLY A 299 -24.51 -1.58 11.83
CA GLY A 299 -23.80 -2.61 12.60
C GLY A 299 -24.59 -3.45 13.62
N THR A 300 -25.90 -3.21 13.76
CA THR A 300 -26.74 -3.87 14.79
C THR A 300 -27.23 -5.24 14.35
N GLU A 301 -27.58 -5.39 13.07
CA GLU A 301 -28.18 -6.61 12.53
C GLU A 301 -27.33 -7.24 11.40
N VAL A 302 -26.73 -6.41 10.56
CA VAL A 302 -25.82 -6.83 9.49
C VAL A 302 -24.40 -6.41 9.88
N LYS A 303 -23.55 -7.39 10.16
CA LYS A 303 -22.14 -7.21 10.54
C LYS A 303 -21.17 -7.41 9.37
N GLY A 304 -21.62 -8.08 8.31
CA GLY A 304 -20.85 -8.34 7.10
C GLY A 304 -21.76 -8.56 5.90
N VAL A 305 -21.24 -8.32 4.70
CA VAL A 305 -21.99 -8.50 3.44
C VAL A 305 -21.16 -9.34 2.46
N VAL A 306 -21.77 -10.39 1.93
CA VAL A 306 -21.18 -11.31 0.96
C VAL A 306 -22.08 -11.38 -0.28
N TRP A 307 -21.54 -11.10 -1.46
CA TRP A 307 -22.23 -11.24 -2.73
C TRP A 307 -21.79 -12.53 -3.43
N HIS A 308 -22.75 -13.43 -3.62
CA HIS A 308 -22.58 -14.71 -4.28
C HIS A 308 -23.02 -14.62 -5.75
N PHE A 309 -22.11 -14.98 -6.65
CA PHE A 309 -22.38 -15.03 -8.08
C PHE A 309 -22.41 -16.48 -8.55
N PHE A 310 -23.55 -16.90 -9.09
CA PHE A 310 -23.74 -18.24 -9.64
C PHE A 310 -23.84 -18.24 -11.15
N ARG A 311 -23.51 -19.39 -11.75
CA ARG A 311 -23.67 -19.60 -13.18
C ARG A 311 -25.16 -19.61 -13.53
N LYS A 312 -25.52 -18.89 -14.59
CA LYS A 312 -26.87 -18.95 -15.14
C LYS A 312 -26.96 -20.13 -16.12
N GLU A 313 -27.93 -21.01 -15.91
CA GLU A 313 -28.06 -22.27 -16.67
C GLU A 313 -28.23 -22.04 -18.19
N LYS A 314 -28.98 -20.98 -18.57
CA LYS A 314 -29.34 -20.71 -19.97
C LYS A 314 -28.16 -20.27 -20.85
N ASP A 315 -27.26 -19.42 -20.34
CA ASP A 315 -26.18 -18.81 -21.13
C ASP A 315 -24.77 -19.12 -20.60
N GLY A 316 -24.68 -19.85 -19.48
CA GLY A 316 -23.43 -20.28 -18.87
C GLY A 316 -22.56 -19.14 -18.32
N LYS A 317 -23.05 -17.89 -18.37
CA LYS A 317 -22.33 -16.71 -17.89
C LYS A 317 -22.30 -16.70 -16.36
N ILE A 318 -21.31 -16.03 -15.80
CA ILE A 318 -21.12 -15.92 -14.36
C ILE A 318 -20.31 -14.67 -14.01
N GLY A 319 -20.59 -14.11 -12.83
CA GLY A 319 -19.70 -13.19 -12.13
C GLY A 319 -19.98 -11.71 -12.39
N PRO A 320 -19.39 -10.83 -11.56
CA PRO A 320 -19.49 -9.39 -11.76
C PRO A 320 -18.60 -8.91 -12.90
N SER A 321 -19.01 -7.82 -13.55
CA SER A 321 -18.11 -7.01 -14.37
C SER A 321 -16.92 -6.50 -13.54
N LYS A 322 -15.76 -6.27 -14.18
CA LYS A 322 -14.57 -5.73 -13.50
C LYS A 322 -14.85 -4.45 -12.70
N PRO A 323 -15.59 -3.45 -13.23
CA PRO A 323 -15.93 -2.24 -12.46
C PRO A 323 -16.85 -2.52 -11.26
N LEU A 324 -17.74 -3.51 -11.36
CA LEU A 324 -18.61 -3.91 -10.25
C LEU A 324 -17.78 -4.58 -9.14
N ARG A 325 -16.90 -5.52 -9.51
CA ARG A 325 -16.04 -6.22 -8.56
C ARG A 325 -15.19 -5.24 -7.74
N GLN A 326 -14.50 -4.33 -8.42
CA GLN A 326 -13.70 -3.29 -7.76
C GLN A 326 -14.55 -2.40 -6.85
N ALA A 327 -15.77 -2.07 -7.26
CA ALA A 327 -16.68 -1.25 -6.47
C ALA A 327 -17.23 -1.95 -5.22
N LEU A 328 -17.35 -3.28 -5.22
CA LEU A 328 -17.71 -4.10 -4.07
C LEU A 328 -16.52 -4.25 -3.11
N GLU A 329 -15.37 -4.65 -3.64
CA GLU A 329 -14.13 -4.87 -2.88
C GLU A 329 -13.65 -3.58 -2.18
N LYS A 330 -13.66 -2.43 -2.89
CA LYS A 330 -13.29 -1.11 -2.31
C LYS A 330 -14.14 -0.74 -1.09
N ARG A 331 -15.34 -1.30 -0.97
CA ARG A 331 -16.30 -0.99 0.09
C ARG A 331 -16.44 -2.10 1.12
N GLY A 332 -15.52 -3.07 1.11
CA GLY A 332 -15.49 -4.16 2.10
C GLY A 332 -16.57 -5.23 1.91
N ILE A 333 -17.21 -5.29 0.73
CA ILE A 333 -18.18 -6.35 0.40
C ILE A 333 -17.42 -7.53 -0.21
N ILE A 334 -17.58 -8.71 0.39
CA ILE A 334 -16.89 -9.93 -0.05
C ILE A 334 -17.58 -10.48 -1.30
N VAL A 335 -16.80 -10.84 -2.32
CA VAL A 335 -17.30 -11.40 -3.58
C VAL A 335 -16.93 -12.87 -3.69
N VAL A 336 -17.93 -13.75 -3.81
CA VAL A 336 -17.74 -15.19 -4.01
C VAL A 336 -18.33 -15.61 -5.34
N ILE A 337 -17.54 -16.29 -6.18
CA ILE A 337 -17.97 -16.76 -7.50
C ILE A 337 -17.99 -18.30 -7.48
N HIS A 338 -19.16 -18.88 -7.76
CA HIS A 338 -19.40 -20.34 -7.74
C HIS A 338 -19.36 -20.90 -9.16
N SER A 339 -18.17 -21.37 -9.59
CA SER A 339 -17.86 -21.71 -11.00
C SER A 339 -18.15 -23.14 -11.42
#